data_AF-A0A2G9YSF1-F1
#
_entry.id   AF-A0A2G9YSF1-F1
#
_cell.length_a   1.000
_cell.length_b   1.000
_cell.length_c   1.000
_cell.angle_alpha   90.00
_cell.angle_beta   90.00
_cell.angle_gamma   90.00
#
_symmetry.space_group_name_H-M   'P 1'
#
loop_
_entity.id
_entity.type
_entity.pdbx_description
1 polymer ?
#
loop_
_entity_poly.entity_id
_entity_poly.type
_entity_poly.pdbx_seq_one_letter_code
_entity_poly.pdbx_strand_id
1 'polypeptide(L)'
;MPDKEWKRKAFPEDPGWWDGNTYYLSIGQQYLQITPLEIVNSFAAIANGGRLLQPQVVKEIIDTSAGSPTIVKEMEPKIIREDFIDSQNLQIVREGMRQAVTGKN
;
A
#
# COMPACT_ATOMS: atom_id res chain seq x y z
N MET A 1 -0.62 3.47 11.36
CA MET A 1 -2.09 3.29 11.29
C MET A 1 -2.69 3.87 12.57
N PRO A 2 -3.81 4.59 12.52
CA PRO A 2 -4.47 5.06 13.73
C PRO A 2 -4.94 3.89 14.59
N ASP A 3 -4.63 3.94 15.88
CA ASP A 3 -5.05 2.95 16.89
C ASP A 3 -5.20 3.61 18.28
N LYS A 4 -5.51 2.80 19.30
CA LYS A 4 -5.74 3.28 20.68
C LYS A 4 -4.49 3.95 21.28
N GLU A 5 -3.30 3.43 20.98
CA GLU A 5 -2.05 3.97 21.53
C GLU A 5 -1.65 5.26 20.84
N TRP A 6 -1.82 5.32 19.52
CA TRP A 6 -1.64 6.51 18.71
C TRP A 6 -2.57 7.63 19.19
N LYS A 7 -3.86 7.35 19.41
CA LYS A 7 -4.84 8.39 19.81
C LYS A 7 -4.49 9.00 21.17
N ARG A 8 -4.07 8.17 22.14
CA ARG A 8 -3.60 8.65 23.46
C ARG A 8 -2.43 9.62 23.37
N LYS A 9 -1.51 9.39 22.43
CA LYS A 9 -0.32 10.23 22.23
C LYS A 9 -0.66 11.51 21.44
N ALA A 10 -1.48 11.39 20.41
CA ALA A 10 -1.81 12.49 19.51
C ALA A 10 -2.85 13.46 20.11
N PHE A 11 -3.79 12.95 20.92
CA PHE A 11 -4.90 13.70 21.51
C PHE A 11 -5.00 13.41 23.01
N PRO A 12 -4.09 13.96 23.84
CA PRO A 12 -4.11 13.71 25.28
C PRO A 12 -5.40 14.21 25.97
N GLU A 13 -6.09 15.20 25.39
CA GLU A 13 -7.36 15.75 25.89
C GLU A 13 -8.59 14.88 25.54
N ASP A 14 -8.51 14.03 24.50
CA ASP A 14 -9.50 12.99 24.16
C ASP A 14 -8.79 11.67 23.83
N PRO A 15 -8.26 10.96 24.84
CA PRO A 15 -7.42 9.79 24.62
C PRO A 15 -8.23 8.51 24.32
N GLY A 16 -9.56 8.55 24.41
CA GLY A 16 -10.43 7.38 24.29
C GLY A 16 -10.62 6.92 22.86
N TRP A 17 -10.46 5.63 22.57
CA TRP A 17 -10.85 5.07 21.27
C TRP A 17 -12.31 4.60 21.33
N TRP A 18 -13.17 5.28 20.60
CA TRP A 18 -14.61 5.03 20.57
C TRP A 18 -14.99 4.22 19.33
N ASP A 19 -16.11 3.50 19.36
CA ASP A 19 -16.57 2.70 18.22
C ASP A 19 -16.73 3.53 16.94
N GLY A 20 -17.13 4.79 17.09
CA GLY A 20 -17.14 5.79 16.01
C GLY A 20 -15.82 5.86 15.26
N ASN A 21 -14.69 5.84 15.96
CA ASN A 21 -13.37 5.92 15.32
C ASN A 21 -13.09 4.68 14.46
N THR A 22 -13.52 3.50 14.89
CA THR A 22 -13.42 2.27 14.10
C THR A 22 -14.26 2.35 12.82
N TYR A 23 -15.50 2.86 12.91
CA TYR A 23 -16.37 3.02 11.75
C TYR A 23 -15.77 3.96 10.71
N TYR A 24 -15.28 5.13 11.11
CA TYR A 24 -14.63 6.06 10.18
C TYR A 24 -13.34 5.50 9.58
N LEU A 25 -12.52 4.80 10.38
CA LEU A 25 -11.31 4.16 9.89
C LEU A 25 -11.61 3.12 8.80
N SER A 26 -12.70 2.34 8.94
CA SER A 26 -13.07 1.29 7.98
C SER A 26 -13.39 1.81 6.57
N ILE A 27 -13.79 3.07 6.43
CA ILE A 27 -14.06 3.74 5.15
C ILE A 27 -12.99 4.77 4.79
N GLY A 28 -11.84 4.74 5.48
CA GLY A 28 -10.69 5.58 5.21
C GLY A 28 -10.83 7.06 5.58
N GLN A 29 -11.68 7.38 6.55
CA GLN A 29 -11.95 8.76 6.98
C GLN A 29 -11.31 9.12 8.34
N GLN A 30 -11.48 10.38 8.73
CA GLN A 30 -10.95 11.01 9.95
C GLN A 30 -9.42 10.94 10.06
N TYR A 31 -8.93 10.12 10.99
CA TYR A 31 -7.53 10.10 11.39
C TYR A 31 -6.64 9.35 10.41
N LEU A 32 -7.22 8.59 9.46
CA LEU A 32 -6.42 7.93 8.45
C LEU A 32 -5.93 8.96 7.43
N GLN A 33 -4.63 9.23 7.47
CA GLN A 33 -3.93 10.02 6.48
C GLN A 33 -2.84 9.16 5.86
N ILE A 34 -2.86 9.05 4.54
CA ILE A 34 -1.90 8.27 3.75
C ILE A 34 -1.49 9.08 2.54
N THR A 35 -0.26 8.88 2.09
CA THR A 35 0.31 9.53 0.91
C THR A 35 -0.21 8.86 -0.37
N PRO A 36 -0.20 9.57 -1.52
CA PRO A 36 -0.50 8.96 -2.81
C PRO A 36 0.39 7.75 -3.13
N LEU A 37 1.67 7.78 -2.71
CA LEU A 37 2.59 6.66 -2.91
C LEU A 37 2.16 5.41 -2.10
N GLU A 38 1.67 5.60 -0.88
CA GLU A 38 1.14 4.49 -0.07
C GLU A 38 -0.17 3.93 -0.65
N ILE A 39 -1.05 4.80 -1.18
CA ILE A 39 -2.24 4.36 -1.91
C ILE A 39 -1.82 3.50 -3.10
N VAL A 40 -0.94 4.00 -3.96
CA VAL A 40 -0.47 3.26 -5.14
C VAL A 40 0.14 1.91 -4.73
N ASN A 41 0.99 1.88 -3.70
CA ASN A 41 1.61 0.64 -3.26
C ASN A 41 0.59 -0.38 -2.73
N SER A 42 -0.43 0.08 -2.00
CA SER A 42 -1.50 -0.78 -1.50
C SER A 42 -2.33 -1.41 -2.62
N PHE A 43 -2.69 -0.63 -3.65
CA PHE A 43 -3.44 -1.12 -4.80
C PHE A 43 -2.58 -2.02 -5.71
N ALA A 44 -1.29 -1.71 -5.85
CA ALA A 44 -0.35 -2.57 -6.58
C ALA A 44 -0.25 -3.97 -5.96
N ALA A 45 -0.24 -4.06 -4.61
CA ALA A 45 -0.27 -5.35 -3.92
C ALA A 45 -1.55 -6.15 -4.22
N ILE A 46 -2.71 -5.49 -4.32
CA ILE A 46 -3.96 -6.16 -4.72
C ILE A 46 -3.85 -6.68 -6.17
N ALA A 47 -3.33 -5.85 -7.08
CA ALA A 47 -3.21 -6.15 -8.49
C ALA A 47 -2.20 -7.27 -8.81
N ASN A 48 -1.10 -7.38 -8.05
CA ASN A 48 0.02 -8.28 -8.33
C ASN A 48 -0.04 -9.64 -7.59
N GLY A 49 -1.18 -9.97 -7.00
CA GLY A 49 -1.41 -11.25 -6.32
C GLY A 49 -1.10 -11.25 -4.82
N GLY A 50 -1.09 -10.09 -4.16
CA GLY A 50 -0.90 -9.98 -2.72
C GLY A 50 0.54 -9.71 -2.30
N ARG A 51 1.43 -9.35 -3.22
CA ARG A 51 2.85 -9.06 -2.93
C ARG A 51 3.04 -7.57 -2.71
N LEU A 52 3.31 -7.19 -1.47
CA LEU A 52 3.68 -5.82 -1.14
C LEU A 52 5.15 -5.60 -1.51
N LEU A 53 5.38 -4.81 -2.56
CA LEU A 53 6.72 -4.50 -3.04
C LEU A 53 7.24 -3.20 -2.43
N GLN A 54 8.56 -3.06 -2.38
CA GLN A 54 9.21 -1.79 -2.10
C GLN A 54 9.15 -0.93 -3.36
N PRO A 55 8.52 0.26 -3.32
CA PRO A 55 8.53 1.17 -4.47
C PRO A 55 9.98 1.58 -4.81
N GLN A 56 10.31 1.50 -6.10
CA GLN A 56 11.62 1.86 -6.63
C GLN A 56 11.42 2.78 -7.85
N VAL A 57 12.25 3.82 -7.95
CA VAL A 57 12.24 4.76 -9.09
C VAL A 57 13.37 4.45 -10.08
N VAL A 58 14.48 3.91 -9.57
CA VAL A 58 15.66 3.54 -10.37
C VAL A 58 15.49 2.10 -10.85
N LYS A 59 15.64 1.89 -12.16
CA LYS A 59 15.66 0.56 -12.78
C LYS A 59 17.07 -0.04 -12.75
N GLU A 60 18.06 0.74 -13.14
CA GLU A 60 19.46 0.31 -13.23
C GLU A 60 20.41 1.50 -13.11
N ILE A 61 21.65 1.23 -12.68
CA ILE A 61 22.75 2.18 -12.61
C ILE A 61 23.74 1.78 -13.70
N ILE A 62 24.02 2.70 -14.61
CA ILE A 62 24.90 2.48 -15.77
C ILE A 62 26.14 3.36 -15.63
N ASP A 63 27.32 2.77 -15.78
CA ASP A 63 28.58 3.49 -15.88
C ASP A 63 28.94 3.71 -17.35
N THR A 64 29.21 4.97 -17.70
CA THR A 64 29.58 5.41 -19.06
C THR A 64 31.05 5.86 -19.17
N SER A 65 31.84 5.73 -18.10
CA SER A 65 33.21 6.28 -18.00
C SER A 65 34.21 5.59 -18.93
N ALA A 66 34.02 4.29 -19.19
CA ALA A 66 34.95 3.45 -19.95
C ALA A 66 34.67 3.43 -21.47
N GLY A 67 33.89 4.37 -22.00
CA GLY A 67 33.54 4.46 -23.42
C GLY A 67 32.52 3.42 -23.93
N SER A 68 32.21 2.39 -23.13
CA SER A 68 31.09 1.47 -23.36
C SER A 68 30.17 1.47 -22.12
N PRO A 69 28.83 1.61 -22.29
CA PRO A 69 27.91 1.57 -21.17
C PRO A 69 27.92 0.19 -20.51
N THR A 70 28.15 0.13 -19.20
CA THR A 70 28.08 -1.12 -18.44
C THR A 70 27.08 -0.97 -17.30
N ILE A 71 26.25 -2.00 -17.09
CA ILE A 71 25.30 -2.02 -15.97
C ILE A 71 26.10 -2.33 -14.70
N VAL A 72 26.18 -1.37 -13.80
CA VAL A 72 26.83 -1.51 -12.49
C VAL A 72 25.90 -2.18 -11.50
N LYS A 73 24.60 -1.89 -11.60
CA LYS A 73 23.59 -2.41 -10.70
C LYS A 73 22.21 -2.40 -11.33
N GLU A 74 21.56 -3.55 -11.38
CA GLU A 74 20.14 -3.66 -11.66
C GLU A 74 19.35 -3.61 -10.35
N MET A 75 18.21 -2.92 -10.34
CA MET A 75 17.34 -2.79 -9.18
C MET A 75 16.22 -3.82 -9.28
N GLU A 76 16.45 -4.98 -8.66
CA GLU A 76 15.45 -6.04 -8.59
C GLU A 76 14.27 -5.65 -7.68
N PRO A 77 13.03 -6.08 -8.03
CA PRO A 77 11.87 -5.90 -7.18
C PRO A 77 12.09 -6.53 -5.80
N LYS A 78 11.96 -5.74 -4.75
CA LYS A 78 12.09 -6.23 -3.38
C LYS A 78 10.73 -6.44 -2.75
N ILE A 79 10.43 -7.69 -2.36
CA ILE A 79 9.22 -8.05 -1.62
C ILE A 79 9.40 -7.61 -0.16
N ILE A 80 8.47 -6.80 0.34
CA ILE A 80 8.38 -6.43 1.76
C ILE A 80 7.55 -7.48 2.50
N ARG A 81 6.41 -7.87 1.92
CA ARG A 81 5.50 -8.89 2.48
C ARG A 81 4.79 -9.64 1.37
N GLU A 82 4.50 -10.91 1.61
CA GLU A 82 3.66 -11.77 0.80
C GLU A 82 2.89 -12.75 1.71
N ASP A 83 1.93 -13.49 1.14
CA ASP A 83 1.13 -14.51 1.83
C ASP A 83 0.41 -14.04 3.12
N PHE A 84 0.16 -12.73 3.23
CA PHE A 84 -0.50 -12.12 4.38
C PHE A 84 -2.00 -11.87 4.18
N ILE A 85 -2.53 -12.27 3.01
CA ILE A 85 -3.96 -12.20 2.65
C ILE A 85 -4.35 -13.56 2.08
N ASP A 86 -5.46 -14.12 2.56
CA ASP A 86 -6.03 -15.32 1.96
C ASP A 86 -6.36 -15.09 0.47
N SER A 87 -5.98 -16.05 -0.36
CA SER A 87 -6.12 -15.95 -1.82
C SER A 87 -7.58 -15.78 -2.29
N GLN A 88 -8.54 -16.40 -1.59
CA GLN A 88 -9.96 -16.27 -1.92
C GLN A 88 -10.46 -14.87 -1.58
N ASN A 89 -10.09 -14.35 -0.42
CA ASN A 89 -10.42 -12.97 -0.02
C ASN A 89 -9.85 -11.96 -1.02
N LEU A 90 -8.59 -12.15 -1.45
CA LEU A 90 -7.96 -11.28 -2.44
C LEU A 90 -8.71 -11.33 -3.79
N GLN A 91 -9.14 -12.51 -4.21
CA GLN A 91 -9.89 -12.67 -5.46
C GLN A 91 -11.25 -11.95 -5.41
N ILE A 92 -11.97 -12.06 -4.30
CA ILE A 92 -13.26 -11.36 -4.09
C ILE A 92 -13.07 -9.85 -4.20
N VAL A 93 -12.06 -9.29 -3.54
CA VAL A 93 -11.77 -7.84 -3.59
C VAL A 93 -11.46 -7.40 -5.02
N ARG A 94 -10.62 -8.16 -5.75
CA ARG A 94 -10.27 -7.85 -7.14
C ARG A 94 -11.48 -7.83 -8.06
N GLU A 95 -12.39 -8.80 -7.92
CA GLU A 95 -13.60 -8.85 -8.72
C GLU A 95 -14.56 -7.70 -8.37
N GLY A 96 -14.72 -7.39 -7.07
CA GLY A 96 -15.51 -6.22 -6.65
C GLY A 96 -14.98 -4.91 -7.23
N MET A 97 -13.66 -4.71 -7.21
CA MET A 97 -13.02 -3.53 -7.83
C MET A 97 -13.23 -3.48 -9.35
N ARG A 98 -13.18 -4.63 -10.03
CA ARG A 98 -13.45 -4.73 -11.47
C ARG A 98 -14.91 -4.38 -11.78
N GLN A 99 -15.85 -4.86 -10.98
CA GLN A 99 -17.28 -4.59 -11.15
C GLN A 99 -17.62 -3.12 -10.94
N ALA A 100 -16.92 -2.42 -10.03
CA ALA A 100 -17.09 -0.97 -9.85
C ALA A 100 -16.82 -0.16 -11.14
N VAL A 101 -16.01 -0.69 -12.06
CA VAL A 101 -15.69 -0.04 -13.35
C VAL A 101 -16.52 -0.61 -14.51
N THR A 102 -16.78 -1.91 -14.49
CA THR A 102 -17.38 -2.64 -15.63
C THR A 102 -18.85 -2.97 -15.47
N GLY A 103 -19.41 -2.77 -14.27
CA GLY A 103 -20.83 -2.98 -13.98
C GLY A 103 -21.71 -2.10 -14.86
N LYS A 104 -22.83 -2.68 -15.33
CA LYS A 104 -23.88 -1.89 -15.99
C LYS A 104 -24.77 -1.30 -14.90
N ASN A 105 -25.06 -0.01 -15.02
CA ASN A 105 -26.09 0.68 -14.23
C ASN A 105 -27.48 0.19 -14.61
#